data_AF-A0A249P0T6-F1
#
_entry.id   AF-A0A249P0T6-F1
#
_cell.length_a   1.000
_cell.length_b   1.000
_cell.length_c   1.000
_cell.angle_alpha   90.00
_cell.angle_beta   90.00
_cell.angle_gamma   90.00
#
_symmetry.space_group_name_H-M   'P 1'
#
loop_
_entity.id
_entity.type
_entity.pdbx_description
1 polymer ?
#
loop_
_entity_poly.entity_id
_entity_poly.type
_entity_poly.pdbx_seq_one_letter_code
_entity_poly.pdbx_strand_id
1 'polypeptide(L)'
;MMATDLALTVTEMLRKLDLQDRYVEFFGPGVSTLTVGDRAVVANMTPEFGGNSGYFPIDAETLKYLEMTGRSRDHVAFVQAHAKRTGLWFDPHIDPRYTATVELELSTVEVSLAGPARPQGRIPAGATLRAMKLISLPCEGRRMPTRSDSR
;
A
#
# COMPACT_ATOMS: atom_id res chain seq x y z
N MET A 1 10.30 -9.38 -5.67
CA MET A 1 9.01 -8.70 -5.44
C MET A 1 9.18 -7.23 -5.81
N MET A 2 8.29 -6.64 -6.63
CA MET A 2 8.31 -5.20 -6.87
C MET A 2 7.43 -4.47 -5.83
N ALA A 3 7.73 -3.19 -5.54
CA ALA A 3 6.95 -2.35 -4.63
C ALA A 3 5.45 -2.34 -4.96
N THR A 4 5.14 -2.28 -6.25
CA THR A 4 3.77 -2.24 -6.76
C THR A 4 3.01 -3.52 -6.44
N ASP A 5 3.65 -4.69 -6.55
CA ASP A 5 3.00 -5.98 -6.23
C ASP A 5 2.60 -6.05 -4.76
N LEU A 6 3.49 -5.57 -3.89
CA LEU A 6 3.23 -5.47 -2.46
C LEU A 6 2.05 -4.53 -2.19
N ALA A 7 2.05 -3.34 -2.79
CA ALA A 7 0.99 -2.36 -2.59
C ALA A 7 -0.38 -2.86 -3.08
N LEU A 8 -0.44 -3.56 -4.21
CA LEU A 8 -1.67 -4.18 -4.70
C LEU A 8 -2.16 -5.29 -3.77
N THR A 9 -1.25 -6.12 -3.26
CA THR A 9 -1.58 -7.21 -2.32
C THR A 9 -2.12 -6.66 -1.01
N VAL A 10 -1.44 -5.65 -0.43
CA VAL A 10 -1.87 -4.96 0.79
C VAL A 10 -3.25 -4.30 0.57
N THR A 11 -3.44 -3.63 -0.56
CA THR A 11 -4.71 -2.96 -0.88
C THR A 11 -5.87 -3.96 -0.97
N GLU A 12 -5.67 -5.08 -1.67
CA GLU A 12 -6.67 -6.15 -1.78
C GLU A 12 -7.04 -6.72 -0.41
N MET A 13 -6.03 -6.95 0.45
CA MET A 13 -6.24 -7.52 1.78
C MET A 13 -6.99 -6.56 2.70
N LEU A 14 -6.53 -5.31 2.80
CA LEU A 14 -7.09 -4.31 3.71
C LEU A 14 -8.48 -3.84 3.27
N ARG A 15 -8.79 -3.85 1.97
CA ARG A 15 -10.12 -3.47 1.47
C ARG A 15 -11.25 -4.41 1.92
N LYS A 16 -10.91 -5.61 2.40
CA LYS A 16 -11.87 -6.57 2.99
C LYS A 16 -12.28 -6.17 4.42
N LEU A 17 -11.60 -5.21 5.01
CA LEU A 17 -11.86 -4.70 6.35
C LEU A 17 -12.58 -3.35 6.29
N ASP A 18 -13.35 -3.05 7.32
CA ASP A 18 -13.90 -1.71 7.54
C ASP A 18 -12.85 -0.82 8.22
N LEU A 19 -12.21 0.02 7.41
CA LEU A 19 -11.16 0.94 7.83
C LEU A 19 -11.62 2.40 7.91
N GLN A 20 -12.94 2.65 7.82
CA GLN A 20 -13.47 4.00 7.94
C GLN A 20 -13.09 4.60 9.30
N ASP A 21 -12.49 5.79 9.27
CA ASP A 21 -11.98 6.51 10.43
C ASP A 21 -10.87 5.76 11.21
N ARG A 22 -10.13 4.88 10.54
CA ARG A 22 -9.02 4.11 11.14
C ARG A 22 -7.67 4.45 10.54
N TYR A 23 -6.65 4.29 11.37
CA TYR A 23 -5.24 4.36 10.98
C TYR A 23 -4.72 2.95 10.74
N VAL A 24 -3.88 2.80 9.71
CA VAL A 24 -3.16 1.55 9.43
C VAL A 24 -1.69 1.80 9.72
N GLU A 25 -1.11 0.98 10.59
CA GLU A 25 0.32 1.00 10.89
C GLU A 25 0.94 -0.33 10.44
N PHE A 26 2.08 -0.24 9.75
CA PHE A 26 2.82 -1.39 9.27
C PHE A 26 3.97 -1.71 10.23
N PHE A 27 4.00 -2.94 10.75
CA PHE A 27 4.99 -3.40 11.72
C PHE A 27 5.50 -4.81 11.41
N GLY A 28 6.48 -5.27 12.20
CA GLY A 28 7.11 -6.58 12.06
C GLY A 28 8.42 -6.60 11.24
N PRO A 29 9.15 -7.72 11.23
CA PRO A 29 10.49 -7.81 10.65
C PRO A 29 10.52 -7.53 9.14
N GLY A 30 9.41 -7.82 8.44
CA GLY A 30 9.26 -7.53 7.02
C GLY A 30 9.44 -6.05 6.67
N VAL A 31 9.01 -5.14 7.56
CA VAL A 31 9.10 -3.68 7.33
C VAL A 31 10.54 -3.21 7.20
N SER A 32 11.45 -3.75 8.02
CA SER A 32 12.88 -3.41 7.96
C SER A 32 13.57 -3.87 6.68
N THR A 33 12.94 -4.73 5.88
CA THR A 33 13.47 -5.17 4.58
C THR A 33 13.07 -4.26 3.42
N LEU A 34 12.09 -3.37 3.64
CA LEU A 34 11.54 -2.49 2.62
C LEU A 34 12.30 -1.16 2.58
N THR A 35 12.61 -0.68 1.38
CA THR A 35 13.15 0.67 1.20
C THR A 35 12.06 1.72 1.47
N VAL A 36 12.45 2.97 1.75
CA VAL A 36 11.47 4.08 1.85
C VAL A 36 10.65 4.26 0.58
N GLY A 37 11.22 3.96 -0.59
CA GLY A 37 10.49 3.95 -1.85
C GLY A 37 9.36 2.92 -1.86
N ASP A 38 9.65 1.67 -1.47
CA ASP A 38 8.65 0.61 -1.39
C ASP A 38 7.52 0.96 -0.41
N ARG A 39 7.91 1.48 0.77
CA ARG A 39 6.96 1.95 1.79
C ARG A 39 6.06 3.07 1.28
N ALA A 40 6.63 4.02 0.54
CA ALA A 40 5.88 5.14 -0.04
C ALA A 40 4.86 4.66 -1.08
N VAL A 41 5.18 3.65 -1.90
CA VAL A 41 4.23 3.07 -2.85
C VAL A 41 3.04 2.44 -2.12
N VAL A 42 3.28 1.69 -1.04
CA VAL A 42 2.20 1.11 -0.22
C VAL A 42 1.37 2.18 0.48
N ALA A 43 2.03 3.14 1.14
CA ALA A 43 1.36 4.21 1.88
C ALA A 43 0.54 5.13 0.96
N ASN A 44 0.97 5.34 -0.29
CA ASN A 44 0.24 6.12 -1.28
C ASN A 44 -1.14 5.51 -1.60
N MET A 45 -1.29 4.19 -1.49
CA MET A 45 -2.55 3.48 -1.75
C MET A 45 -3.57 3.54 -0.60
N THR A 46 -3.35 4.40 0.40
CA THR A 46 -4.22 4.53 1.57
C THR A 46 -5.70 4.79 1.24
N PRO A 47 -6.03 5.74 0.33
CA PRO A 47 -7.43 5.96 -0.06
C PRO A 47 -8.09 4.72 -0.69
N GLU A 48 -7.32 3.89 -1.40
CA GLU A 48 -7.81 2.72 -2.12
C GLU A 48 -8.26 1.60 -1.16
N PHE A 49 -7.52 1.36 -0.07
CA PHE A 49 -7.95 0.43 0.97
C PHE A 49 -8.88 1.04 2.03
N GLY A 50 -9.10 2.36 1.98
CA GLY A 50 -10.15 3.05 2.75
C GLY A 50 -9.75 3.46 4.17
N GLY A 51 -8.46 3.54 4.46
CA GLY A 51 -7.95 4.08 5.74
C GLY A 51 -7.76 5.60 5.69
N ASN A 52 -7.60 6.22 6.86
CA ASN A 52 -7.27 7.66 6.96
C ASN A 52 -5.77 7.92 6.74
N SER A 53 -4.92 6.97 7.13
CA SER A 53 -3.47 7.05 6.96
C SER A 53 -2.86 5.65 6.93
N GLY A 54 -1.81 5.48 6.12
CA GLY A 54 -0.92 4.32 6.12
C GLY A 54 0.45 4.74 6.64
N TYR A 55 0.80 4.32 7.85
CA TYR A 55 2.00 4.75 8.55
C TYR A 55 3.07 3.65 8.57
N PHE A 56 4.26 4.01 8.09
CA PHE A 56 5.48 3.23 8.30
C PHE A 56 6.36 3.96 9.34
N PRO A 57 6.84 3.25 10.37
CA PRO A 57 7.60 3.86 11.46
C PRO A 57 9.03 4.25 11.03
N ILE A 58 9.63 5.16 11.80
CA ILE A 58 10.98 5.69 11.52
C ILE A 58 12.04 4.66 11.93
N ASP A 59 12.93 4.32 11.02
CA ASP A 59 13.99 3.33 11.24
C ASP A 59 15.29 3.70 10.50
N ALA A 60 16.24 2.77 10.45
CA ALA A 60 17.53 2.98 9.78
C ALA A 60 17.40 3.25 8.27
N GLU A 61 16.47 2.60 7.56
CA GLU A 61 16.23 2.88 6.14
C GLU A 61 15.65 4.28 5.93
N THR A 62 14.85 4.78 6.89
CA THR A 62 14.39 6.17 6.88
C THR A 62 15.56 7.15 6.95
N LEU A 63 16.53 6.92 7.84
CA LEU A 63 17.73 7.78 7.96
C LEU A 63 18.60 7.73 6.70
N LYS A 64 18.82 6.53 6.16
CA LYS A 64 19.57 6.32 4.92
C LYS A 64 18.93 7.05 3.74
N TYR A 65 17.60 7.04 3.65
CA TYR A 65 16.88 7.80 2.64
C TYR A 65 17.05 9.32 2.82
N LEU A 66 17.01 9.83 4.05
CA LEU A 66 17.26 11.25 4.32
C LEU A 66 18.68 11.65 3.89
N GLU A 67 19.69 10.84 4.20
CA GLU A 67 21.07 11.08 3.75
C GLU A 67 21.16 11.08 2.21
N MET A 68 20.60 10.05 1.56
CA MET A 68 20.64 9.89 0.11
C MET A 68 19.94 11.04 -0.63
N THR A 69 18.93 11.64 -0.02
CA THR A 69 18.21 12.80 -0.56
C THR A 69 18.80 14.13 -0.12
N GLY A 70 20.04 14.14 0.40
CA GLY A 70 20.84 15.35 0.63
C GLY A 70 20.59 16.05 1.96
N ARG A 71 19.94 15.42 2.94
CA ARG A 71 19.82 16.02 4.28
C ARG A 71 21.19 15.99 4.98
N SER A 72 21.49 17.03 5.75
CA SER A 72 22.76 17.12 6.47
C SER A 72 22.86 16.06 7.56
N ARG A 73 24.09 15.65 7.90
CA ARG A 73 24.36 14.69 8.97
C ARG A 73 23.76 15.13 10.31
N ASP A 74 23.84 16.43 10.63
CA ASP A 74 23.27 16.98 11.86
C ASP A 74 21.74 16.83 11.90
N HIS A 75 21.06 17.02 10.76
CA HIS A 75 19.61 16.82 10.66
C HIS A 75 19.26 15.34 10.83
N VAL A 76 19.98 14.43 10.17
CA VAL A 76 19.74 12.98 10.30
C VAL A 76 19.96 12.51 11.73
N ALA A 77 21.02 12.99 12.39
CA ALA A 77 21.29 12.71 13.80
C ALA A 77 20.18 13.26 14.72
N PHE A 78 19.68 14.46 14.45
CA PHE A 78 18.54 15.03 15.16
C PHE A 78 17.29 14.15 15.02
N VAL A 79 16.94 13.74 13.80
CA VAL A 79 15.76 12.88 13.55
C VAL A 79 15.88 11.57 14.32
N GLN A 80 17.05 10.92 14.28
CA GLN A 80 17.28 9.68 15.02
C GLN A 80 17.13 9.87 16.53
N ALA A 81 17.80 10.88 17.08
CA ALA A 81 17.77 11.14 18.52
C ALA A 81 16.38 11.53 19.00
N HIS A 82 15.65 12.31 18.20
CA HIS A 82 14.28 12.71 18.51
C HIS A 82 13.34 11.50 18.45
N ALA A 83 13.34 10.73 17.37
CA ALA A 83 12.48 9.56 17.21
C ALA A 83 12.69 8.52 18.32
N LYS A 84 13.94 8.29 18.74
CA LYS A 84 14.23 7.41 19.89
C LYS A 84 13.69 7.96 21.21
N ARG A 85 13.82 9.28 21.44
CA ARG A 85 13.36 9.92 22.67
C ARG A 85 11.84 9.98 22.79
N THR A 86 11.14 10.15 21.67
CA THR A 86 9.67 10.23 21.63
C THR A 86 8.99 8.89 21.47
N GLY A 87 9.74 7.80 21.31
CA GLY A 87 9.20 6.45 21.11
C GLY A 87 8.66 6.20 19.71
N LEU A 88 9.04 7.02 18.72
CA LEU A 88 8.69 6.84 17.30
C LEU A 88 9.69 5.97 16.53
N TRP A 89 10.80 5.59 17.17
CA TRP A 89 11.80 4.74 16.57
C TRP A 89 11.30 3.30 16.51
N PHE A 90 11.31 2.72 15.31
CA PHE A 90 10.85 1.36 15.07
C PHE A 90 11.78 0.32 15.70
N ASP A 91 11.18 -0.67 16.34
CA ASP A 91 11.84 -1.91 16.74
C ASP A 91 11.01 -3.08 16.18
N PRO A 92 11.58 -3.90 15.27
CA PRO A 92 10.86 -5.02 14.66
C PRO A 92 10.52 -6.15 15.63
N HIS A 93 11.06 -6.13 16.85
CA HIS A 93 10.80 -7.14 17.88
C HIS A 93 9.77 -6.70 18.92
N ILE A 94 9.34 -5.44 18.88
CA ILE A 94 8.23 -4.96 19.69
C ILE A 94 6.94 -5.37 19.00
N ASP A 95 5.99 -5.86 19.79
CA ASP A 95 4.63 -6.19 19.34
C ASP A 95 3.66 -5.11 19.85
N PRO A 96 3.32 -4.10 19.03
CA PRO A 96 2.42 -3.03 19.43
C PRO A 96 0.98 -3.54 19.52
N ARG A 97 0.21 -3.01 20.47
CA ARG A 97 -1.19 -3.41 20.64
C ARG A 97 -2.10 -2.65 19.67
N TYR A 98 -2.61 -3.35 18.67
CA TYR A 98 -3.61 -2.82 17.73
C TYR A 98 -5.02 -3.31 18.02
N THR A 99 -6.02 -2.61 17.49
CA THR A 99 -7.43 -3.02 17.54
C THR A 99 -7.68 -4.28 16.70
N ALA A 100 -6.96 -4.43 15.59
CA ALA A 100 -6.96 -5.60 14.74
C ALA A 100 -5.61 -5.73 14.05
N THR A 101 -5.15 -6.96 13.85
CA THR A 101 -3.89 -7.28 13.17
C THR A 101 -4.18 -8.12 11.95
N VAL A 102 -3.49 -7.82 10.85
CA VAL A 102 -3.52 -8.61 9.61
C VAL A 102 -2.08 -8.96 9.26
N GLU A 103 -1.83 -10.24 9.02
CA GLU A 103 -0.50 -10.74 8.68
C GLU A 103 -0.37 -10.93 7.17
N LEU A 104 0.78 -10.50 6.62
CA LEU A 104 1.18 -10.73 5.24
C LEU A 104 2.59 -11.33 5.24
N GLU A 105 2.70 -12.54 4.71
CA GLU A 105 3.98 -13.17 4.44
C GLU A 105 4.55 -12.63 3.12
N LEU A 106 5.63 -11.84 3.20
CA LEU A 106 6.19 -11.15 2.02
C LEU A 106 6.66 -12.13 0.93
N SER A 107 7.06 -13.34 1.30
CA SER A 107 7.47 -14.37 0.33
C SER A 107 6.32 -14.89 -0.54
N THR A 108 5.07 -14.67 -0.14
CA THR A 108 3.88 -15.07 -0.92
C THR A 108 3.46 -14.04 -1.97
N VAL A 109 4.08 -12.86 -1.98
CA VAL A 109 3.73 -11.79 -2.91
C VAL A 109 4.29 -12.11 -4.30
N GLU A 110 3.38 -12.24 -5.26
CA GLU A 110 3.66 -12.53 -6.66
C GLU A 110 3.48 -11.30 -7.56
N VAL A 111 4.06 -11.36 -8.77
CA VAL A 111 3.88 -10.32 -9.78
C VAL A 111 2.41 -10.21 -10.16
N SER A 112 1.83 -9.02 -10.04
CA SER A 112 0.39 -8.81 -10.18
C SER A 112 0.04 -7.50 -10.88
N LEU A 113 -1.20 -7.43 -11.35
CA LEU A 113 -1.79 -6.27 -12.00
C LEU A 113 -3.11 -5.94 -11.32
N ALA A 114 -3.50 -4.67 -11.35
CA ALA A 114 -4.82 -4.23 -10.90
C ALA A 114 -5.75 -3.99 -12.09
N GLY A 115 -7.00 -4.41 -11.97
CA GLY A 115 -8.06 -4.06 -12.91
C GLY A 115 -8.79 -5.27 -13.50
N PRO A 116 -9.35 -5.14 -14.71
CA PRO A 116 -9.40 -3.94 -15.54
C PRO A 116 -10.56 -2.98 -15.17
N ALA A 117 -11.49 -3.37 -14.30
CA ALA A 117 -12.65 -2.54 -13.94
C ALA A 117 -12.48 -1.74 -12.64
N ARG A 118 -11.60 -2.18 -11.73
CA ARG A 118 -11.42 -1.61 -10.39
C ARG A 118 -9.95 -1.66 -9.95
N PRO A 119 -9.38 -0.60 -9.37
CA PRO A 119 -7.97 -0.56 -8.93
C PRO A 119 -7.61 -1.57 -7.83
N GLN A 120 -8.60 -2.02 -7.06
CA GLN A 120 -8.44 -3.07 -6.04
C GLN A 120 -8.58 -4.50 -6.61
N GLY A 121 -8.89 -4.66 -7.90
CA GLY A 121 -9.04 -5.98 -8.53
C GLY A 121 -7.68 -6.58 -8.87
N ARG A 122 -6.96 -7.13 -7.88
CA ARG A 122 -5.66 -7.77 -8.11
C ARG A 122 -5.83 -9.05 -8.94
N ILE A 123 -5.01 -9.20 -9.98
CA ILE A 123 -4.94 -10.38 -10.84
C ILE A 123 -3.46 -10.81 -10.91
N PRO A 124 -3.14 -12.09 -10.66
CA PRO A 124 -1.79 -12.60 -10.90
C PRO A 124 -1.39 -12.40 -12.37
N ALA A 125 -0.15 -12.00 -12.65
CA ALA A 125 0.27 -11.67 -14.02
C ALA A 125 0.01 -12.82 -15.03
N GLY A 126 0.19 -14.07 -14.61
CA GLY A 126 -0.11 -15.26 -15.42
C GLY A 126 -1.59 -15.49 -15.74
N ALA A 127 -2.51 -14.80 -15.06
CA ALA A 127 -3.96 -14.89 -15.27
C ALA A 127 -4.55 -13.77 -16.13
N THR A 128 -3.73 -12.79 -16.56
CA THR A 128 -4.18 -11.59 -17.29
C THR A 128 -5.02 -11.90 -18.53
N LEU A 129 -4.59 -12.84 -19.38
CA LEU A 129 -5.32 -13.22 -20.59
C LEU A 129 -6.71 -13.78 -20.30
N ARG A 130 -6.87 -14.54 -19.19
CA ARG A 130 -8.17 -15.06 -18.78
C ARG A 130 -9.07 -13.94 -18.28
N ALA A 131 -8.54 -13.04 -17.46
CA ALA A 131 -9.29 -11.92 -16.91
C ALA A 131 -9.78 -10.93 -17.99
N MET A 132 -8.98 -10.67 -19.02
CA MET A 132 -9.40 -9.81 -20.14
C MET A 132 -10.52 -10.44 -20.97
N LYS A 133 -10.50 -11.76 -21.20
CA LYS A 133 -11.56 -12.46 -21.96
C LYS A 133 -12.92 -12.43 -21.26
N LEU A 134 -12.94 -12.42 -19.94
CA LEU A 134 -14.19 -12.33 -19.14
C LEU A 134 -14.89 -10.97 -19.30
N ILE A 135 -14.16 -9.94 -19.73
CA ILE A 135 -14.65 -8.56 -19.81
C ILE A 135 -14.90 -8.14 -21.27
N SER A 136 -14.42 -8.92 -22.24
CA SER A 136 -14.74 -8.77 -23.66
C SER A 136 -16.09 -9.38 -24.06
N LEU A 137 -16.90 -9.87 -23.10
CA LEU A 137 -18.29 -10.21 -23.39
C LEU A 137 -19.06 -8.91 -23.66
N PRO A 138 -19.80 -8.79 -24.78
CA PRO A 138 -20.45 -7.54 -25.15
C PRO A 138 -21.41 -7.10 -24.04
N CYS A 139 -21.33 -5.82 -23.70
CA CYS A 139 -22.29 -5.17 -22.82
C CYS A 139 -23.66 -5.21 -23.51
N GLU A 140 -24.43 -6.26 -23.28
CA GLU A 140 -25.81 -6.35 -23.75
C GLU A 140 -26.65 -5.30 -23.03
N GLY A 141 -27.04 -4.25 -23.76
CA GLY A 141 -28.30 -3.55 -23.50
C GLY A 141 -28.26 -2.29 -22.64
N ARG A 142 -27.33 -1.35 -22.84
CA ARG A 142 -27.59 0.05 -22.45
C ARG A 142 -27.47 0.98 -23.66
N ARG A 143 -28.60 1.23 -24.33
CA ARG A 143 -28.69 2.34 -25.31
C ARG A 143 -28.33 3.63 -24.60
N MET A 144 -27.29 4.31 -25.10
CA MET A 144 -27.06 5.71 -24.80
C MET A 144 -28.30 6.50 -25.24
N PRO A 145 -28.93 7.32 -24.38
CA PRO A 145 -30.03 8.16 -24.81
C PRO A 145 -29.51 9.12 -25.87
N THR A 146 -30.06 9.03 -27.08
CA THR A 146 -29.77 9.98 -28.15
C THR A 146 -30.36 11.32 -27.76
N ARG A 147 -29.55 12.38 -27.84
CA ARG A 147 -29.99 13.79 -27.73
C ARG A 147 -30.95 14.10 -28.89
N SER A 148 -32.22 13.80 -28.73
CA SER A 148 -33.28 14.26 -29.62
C SER A 148 -34.64 14.30 -28.90
N ASP A 149 -34.65 14.75 -27.65
CA ASP A 149 -35.87 15.12 -26.94
C ASP A 149 -35.61 16.40 -26.14
N SER A 150 -35.42 17.50 -26.87
CA SER A 150 -35.66 18.85 -26.37
C SER A 150 -35.71 19.82 -27.54
N ARG A 151 -36.95 20.19 -27.91
CA ARG A 151 -37.43 21.20 -28.87
C ARG A 151 -37.88 20.68 -30.23
#